data_AF-A0A8I1PPB3-F1
#
_entry.id   AF-A0A8I1PPB3-F1
#
_cell.length_a   1.000
_cell.length_b   1.000
_cell.length_c   1.000
_cell.angle_alpha   90.00
_cell.angle_beta   90.00
_cell.angle_gamma   90.00
#
_symmetry.space_group_name_H-M   'P 1'
#
loop_
_entity.id
_entity.type
_entity.pdbx_description
1 polymer ?
#
loop_
_entity_poly.entity_id
_entity_poly.type
_entity_poly.pdbx_seq_one_letter_code
_entity_poly.pdbx_strand_id
1 'polypeptide(L)'
;MIYNGTIKERWAKAIMGENLPGPRGTRYDMSQIDQGTMCRAQSGVPGPAGKTSAAAVESRGNHDEPMSGGILFAVGQASVIRIPIPGTNGLAIELSPKGFIPRGGSTSTLFFQDSAGRRLLRLDYGFNRTTNTIDYHWNQRGTFADFNIADHSAAGRSGLAAYHIVKYFRYAGRVVIVAGMVIDIVSIAQASKPLKRASEVAAGWAGAWVGCKVIGAGGAAIGTLASPLGTAVGGIGGCIIGGIGGYRGGSILASEVYDWAEGTFFKPLPEAAGP
;
A
#
# COMPACT_ATOMS: atom_id res chain seq x y z
N MET A 1 55.41 -9.76 11.33
CA MET A 1 54.25 -10.64 11.59
C MET A 1 53.05 -9.72 11.82
N ILE A 2 51.89 -10.05 11.24
CA ILE A 2 50.54 -9.51 11.57
C ILE A 2 50.23 -8.12 10.97
N TYR A 3 49.13 -7.87 10.25
CA TYR A 3 48.02 -8.69 9.73
C TYR A 3 47.39 -7.92 8.56
N ASN A 4 47.03 -8.67 7.51
CA ASN A 4 46.16 -8.23 6.42
C ASN A 4 44.71 -8.38 6.90
N GLY A 5 43.90 -7.31 6.90
CA GLY A 5 42.51 -7.32 7.36
C GLY A 5 41.68 -6.30 6.59
N THR A 6 40.97 -6.77 5.58
CA THR A 6 40.16 -6.00 4.63
C THR A 6 38.98 -5.26 5.27
N ILE A 7 38.68 -4.09 4.71
CA ILE A 7 37.57 -3.16 5.03
C ILE A 7 36.17 -3.82 5.10
N LYS A 8 36.01 -5.07 4.65
CA LYS A 8 34.77 -5.87 4.77
C LYS A 8 34.36 -6.20 6.22
N GLU A 9 35.28 -6.21 7.19
CA GLU A 9 34.93 -6.60 8.57
C GLU A 9 34.41 -5.45 9.45
N ARG A 10 34.67 -4.19 9.08
CA ARG A 10 34.18 -3.03 9.87
C ARG A 10 32.68 -2.78 9.72
N TRP A 11 32.05 -3.30 8.67
CA TRP A 11 30.60 -3.16 8.45
C TRP A 11 29.77 -4.23 9.15
N ALA A 12 30.33 -5.40 9.44
CA ALA A 12 29.62 -6.48 10.15
C ALA A 12 29.41 -6.18 11.65
N LYS A 13 30.28 -5.37 12.26
CA LYS A 13 30.18 -5.01 13.69
C LYS A 13 29.24 -3.84 14.00
N ALA A 14 28.81 -3.07 13.00
CA ALA A 14 27.86 -1.97 13.19
C ALA A 14 26.39 -2.42 13.13
N ILE A 15 26.12 -3.66 12.69
CA ILE A 15 24.76 -4.21 12.51
C ILE A 15 24.36 -5.15 13.67
N MET A 16 25.31 -5.61 14.49
CA MET A 16 25.02 -6.40 15.69
C MET A 16 25.22 -5.56 16.95
N GLY A 17 24.16 -4.84 17.35
CA GLY A 17 24.10 -4.16 18.63
C GLY A 17 24.02 -5.19 19.76
N GLU A 18 25.09 -5.30 20.54
CA GLU A 18 25.07 -5.95 21.84
C GLU A 18 24.31 -5.08 22.86
N ASN A 19 23.38 -5.74 23.57
CA ASN A 19 22.99 -5.52 24.96
C ASN A 19 22.58 -4.11 25.42
N LEU A 20 21.27 -3.88 25.45
CA LEU A 20 20.63 -2.94 26.40
C LEU A 20 19.52 -3.68 27.20
N PRO A 21 19.34 -3.32 28.49
CA PRO A 21 18.64 -4.14 29.48
C PRO A 21 17.12 -4.18 29.26
N GLY A 22 16.54 -5.37 29.44
CA GLY A 22 15.11 -5.61 29.26
C GLY A 22 14.22 -4.87 30.27
N PRO A 23 12.95 -4.58 29.90
CA PRO A 23 11.98 -3.99 30.81
C PRO A 23 11.55 -5.01 31.87
N ARG A 24 11.55 -4.57 33.14
CA ARG A 24 11.04 -5.33 34.29
C ARG A 24 9.57 -5.68 34.08
N GLY A 25 9.25 -6.96 34.21
CA GLY A 25 7.91 -7.49 34.02
C GLY A 25 6.93 -7.08 35.12
N THR A 26 5.73 -6.71 34.72
CA THR A 26 4.50 -6.95 35.48
C THR A 26 3.84 -8.20 34.90
N ARG A 27 3.76 -9.25 35.72
CA ARG A 27 3.09 -10.51 35.42
C ARG A 27 1.58 -10.24 35.32
N TYR A 28 0.98 -10.45 34.15
CA TYR A 28 -0.45 -10.74 34.06
C TYR A 28 -0.60 -12.25 33.86
N ASP A 29 -1.21 -12.88 34.85
CA ASP A 29 -1.61 -14.27 34.85
C ASP A 29 -2.80 -14.44 33.88
N MET A 30 -2.63 -15.26 32.84
CA MET A 30 -3.69 -15.61 31.87
C MET A 30 -4.30 -17.00 32.16
N SER A 31 -4.22 -17.48 33.40
CA SER A 31 -4.92 -18.69 33.82
C SER A 31 -6.25 -18.39 34.51
N GLN A 32 -7.21 -17.84 33.76
CA GLN A 32 -8.66 -18.01 34.02
C GLN A 32 -9.47 -17.27 32.95
N ILE A 33 -9.79 -17.96 31.85
CA ILE A 33 -11.04 -17.67 31.12
C ILE A 33 -11.82 -18.98 31.08
N ASP A 34 -12.94 -18.89 31.76
CA ASP A 34 -13.89 -19.92 32.16
C ASP A 34 -14.49 -20.66 30.94
N GLN A 35 -14.56 -21.99 31.07
CA GLN A 35 -15.13 -22.94 30.10
C GLN A 35 -16.66 -23.10 30.25
N GLY A 36 -17.35 -22.14 30.86
CA GLY A 36 -18.78 -22.27 31.13
C GLY A 36 -19.59 -21.14 30.52
N THR A 37 -20.12 -21.31 29.31
CA THR A 37 -21.52 -21.04 28.93
C THR A 37 -21.68 -21.44 27.44
N MET A 38 -21.90 -22.74 27.22
CA MET A 38 -22.41 -23.24 25.95
C MET A 38 -23.94 -23.06 25.93
N CYS A 39 -24.44 -22.21 25.03
CA CYS A 39 -25.81 -22.32 24.55
C CYS A 39 -25.79 -22.76 23.08
N ARG A 40 -26.19 -24.02 22.93
CA ARG A 40 -26.26 -24.87 21.74
C ARG A 40 -27.46 -24.44 20.88
N ALA A 41 -27.24 -24.24 19.58
CA ALA A 41 -28.29 -24.35 18.58
C ALA A 41 -27.71 -25.14 17.39
N GLN A 42 -28.17 -26.38 17.23
CA GLN A 42 -27.81 -27.30 16.14
C GLN A 42 -29.05 -27.62 15.28
N SER A 43 -28.78 -27.81 13.97
CA SER A 43 -29.58 -28.44 12.90
C SER A 43 -30.76 -27.64 12.32
N GLY A 44 -31.09 -27.70 11.01
CA GLY A 44 -30.59 -28.39 9.81
C GLY A 44 -30.89 -27.48 8.59
N VAL A 45 -30.46 -27.67 7.33
CA VAL A 45 -30.42 -28.84 6.43
C VAL A 45 -29.38 -28.52 5.27
N PRO A 46 -29.19 -29.34 4.20
CA PRO A 46 -27.89 -29.78 3.68
C PRO A 46 -27.28 -28.88 2.57
N GLY A 47 -25.98 -29.08 2.30
CA GLY A 47 -25.21 -28.32 1.31
C GLY A 47 -25.62 -28.50 -0.15
N PRO A 48 -24.94 -27.79 -1.06
CA PRO A 48 -24.01 -28.54 -1.89
C PRO A 48 -22.60 -27.93 -1.97
N ALA A 49 -21.68 -28.82 -2.29
CA ALA A 49 -20.27 -28.61 -2.56
C ALA A 49 -19.98 -27.35 -3.41
N GLY A 50 -19.15 -26.47 -2.85
CA GLY A 50 -18.48 -25.40 -3.57
C GLY A 50 -17.18 -25.12 -2.85
N LYS A 51 -16.12 -25.86 -3.19
CA LYS A 51 -14.75 -25.49 -2.83
C LYS A 51 -14.45 -24.17 -3.52
N THR A 52 -14.75 -23.04 -2.88
CA THR A 52 -14.15 -21.77 -3.25
C THR A 52 -12.71 -21.85 -2.83
N SER A 53 -11.86 -22.25 -3.77
CA SER A 53 -10.42 -22.09 -3.69
C SER A 53 -10.14 -20.67 -3.22
N ALA A 54 -9.70 -20.55 -1.96
CA ALA A 54 -8.81 -19.47 -1.59
C ALA A 54 -7.75 -19.45 -2.70
N ALA A 55 -7.65 -18.31 -3.39
CA ALA A 55 -6.61 -18.09 -4.37
C ALA A 55 -5.28 -18.21 -3.60
N ALA A 56 -4.76 -19.44 -3.57
CA ALA A 56 -3.40 -19.70 -3.27
C ALA A 56 -2.63 -18.84 -4.25
N VAL A 57 -1.96 -17.81 -3.73
CA VAL A 57 -0.82 -17.23 -4.40
C VAL A 57 0.17 -18.38 -4.46
N GLU A 58 0.07 -19.18 -5.53
CA GLU A 58 1.03 -20.23 -5.83
C GLU A 58 2.31 -19.49 -6.24
N SER A 59 3.11 -19.15 -5.23
CA SER A 59 4.50 -18.81 -5.39
C SER A 59 5.23 -20.09 -5.81
N ARG A 60 5.08 -20.48 -7.07
CA ARG A 60 6.10 -21.29 -7.73
C ARG A 60 7.31 -20.38 -7.84
N GLY A 61 8.19 -20.49 -6.85
CA GLY A 61 9.51 -19.89 -6.88
C GLY A 61 10.26 -20.45 -8.07
N ASN A 62 10.32 -19.67 -9.14
CA ASN A 62 11.33 -19.85 -10.15
C ASN A 62 12.61 -19.26 -9.53
N HIS A 63 13.60 -20.09 -9.27
CA HIS A 63 14.82 -19.74 -8.53
C HIS A 63 15.75 -18.74 -9.26
N ASP A 64 15.31 -18.18 -10.39
CA ASP A 64 16.09 -17.29 -11.25
C ASP A 64 15.47 -15.88 -11.44
N GLU A 65 14.32 -15.57 -10.82
CA GLU A 65 13.82 -14.18 -10.83
C GLU A 65 14.55 -13.37 -9.73
N PRO A 66 15.31 -12.32 -10.08
CA PRO A 66 15.93 -11.47 -9.08
C PRO A 66 14.83 -10.86 -8.19
N MET A 67 15.10 -10.84 -6.89
CA MET A 67 14.21 -10.26 -5.87
C MET A 67 13.68 -8.91 -6.34
N SER A 68 12.35 -8.77 -6.51
CA SER A 68 11.72 -7.53 -6.98
C SER A 68 11.02 -6.82 -5.83
N GLY A 69 11.32 -5.53 -5.66
CA GLY A 69 10.62 -4.64 -4.75
C GLY A 69 9.26 -4.19 -5.29
N GLY A 70 8.89 -4.60 -6.50
CA GLY A 70 7.72 -4.11 -7.21
C GLY A 70 6.38 -4.33 -6.52
N ILE A 71 6.21 -5.48 -5.85
CA ILE A 71 4.98 -5.74 -5.07
C ILE A 71 4.88 -4.76 -3.89
N LEU A 72 5.99 -4.53 -3.18
CA LEU A 72 6.01 -3.59 -2.05
C LEU A 72 5.75 -2.16 -2.55
N PHE A 73 6.42 -1.73 -3.62
CA PHE A 73 6.15 -0.44 -4.24
C PHE A 73 4.67 -0.30 -4.65
N ALA A 74 4.12 -1.32 -5.33
CA ALA A 74 2.76 -1.32 -5.85
C ALA A 74 1.68 -1.29 -4.75
N VAL A 75 1.92 -1.93 -3.61
CA VAL A 75 1.05 -1.86 -2.43
C VAL A 75 1.19 -0.51 -1.73
N GLY A 76 2.44 -0.10 -1.48
CA GLY A 76 2.74 1.09 -0.71
C GLY A 76 2.31 2.38 -1.40
N GLN A 77 2.38 2.47 -2.73
CA GLN A 77 2.02 3.67 -3.49
C GLN A 77 0.57 4.14 -3.26
N ALA A 78 -0.36 3.23 -2.90
CA ALA A 78 -1.75 3.59 -2.60
C ALA A 78 -1.87 4.55 -1.38
N SER A 79 -0.81 4.64 -0.56
CA SER A 79 -0.74 5.58 0.56
C SER A 79 -0.39 7.02 0.16
N VAL A 80 0.08 7.24 -1.07
CA VAL A 80 0.57 8.55 -1.56
C VAL A 80 -0.04 8.99 -2.90
N ILE A 81 -0.51 8.05 -3.73
CA ILE A 81 -1.12 8.36 -5.01
C ILE A 81 -2.51 8.96 -4.81
N ARG A 82 -2.78 10.00 -5.61
CA ARG A 82 -4.10 10.57 -5.81
C ARG A 82 -4.93 9.66 -6.73
N ILE A 83 -5.85 8.89 -6.16
CA ILE A 83 -6.72 7.96 -6.89
C ILE A 83 -8.00 8.70 -7.30
N PRO A 84 -8.26 8.93 -8.60
CA PRO A 84 -9.43 9.68 -9.04
C PRO A 84 -10.75 9.02 -8.60
N ILE A 85 -11.76 9.83 -8.29
CA ILE A 85 -13.14 9.35 -8.08
C ILE A 85 -13.96 9.80 -9.29
N PRO A 86 -14.28 8.90 -10.25
CA PRO A 86 -15.07 9.26 -11.41
C PRO A 86 -16.42 9.88 -11.04
N GLY A 87 -16.90 10.83 -11.84
CA GLY A 87 -18.20 11.49 -11.65
C GLY A 87 -18.24 12.63 -10.63
N THR A 88 -17.12 12.96 -9.96
CA THR A 88 -17.10 13.94 -8.85
C THR A 88 -16.49 15.32 -9.20
N ASN A 89 -16.43 15.67 -10.48
CA ASN A 89 -15.81 16.92 -10.95
C ASN A 89 -14.39 17.15 -10.38
N GLY A 90 -13.59 16.09 -10.32
CA GLY A 90 -12.19 16.15 -9.98
C GLY A 90 -11.82 15.85 -8.52
N LEU A 91 -12.69 15.22 -7.72
CA LEU A 91 -12.26 14.69 -6.41
C LEU A 91 -11.41 13.42 -6.59
N ALA A 92 -10.57 13.17 -5.60
CA ALA A 92 -9.72 11.99 -5.54
C ALA A 92 -9.53 11.53 -4.10
N ILE A 93 -9.32 10.23 -3.93
CA ILE A 93 -8.96 9.61 -2.66
C ILE A 93 -7.50 9.94 -2.36
N GLU A 94 -7.26 10.51 -1.19
CA GLU A 94 -5.95 10.81 -0.65
C GLU A 94 -5.94 10.57 0.86
N LEU A 95 -4.76 10.25 1.39
CA LEU A 95 -4.56 10.02 2.83
C LEU A 95 -3.86 11.20 3.52
N SER A 96 -3.72 12.33 2.84
CA SER A 96 -3.09 13.53 3.39
C SER A 96 -3.85 14.75 2.92
N PRO A 97 -4.04 15.75 3.78
CA PRO A 97 -4.77 16.96 3.43
C PRO A 97 -4.02 17.75 2.36
N LYS A 98 -4.76 18.48 1.51
CA LYS A 98 -4.22 19.58 0.72
C LYS A 98 -4.43 20.90 1.46
N GLY A 99 -3.42 21.77 1.41
CA GLY A 99 -3.45 23.10 2.02
C GLY A 99 -2.95 23.13 3.46
N PHE A 100 -3.46 24.06 4.25
CA PHE A 100 -2.97 24.36 5.60
C PHE A 100 -3.27 23.21 6.58
N ILE A 101 -2.23 22.72 7.26
CA ILE A 101 -2.34 21.78 8.38
C ILE A 101 -2.14 22.57 9.67
N PRO A 102 -3.10 22.55 10.61
CA PRO A 102 -2.94 23.21 11.91
C PRO A 102 -1.69 22.69 12.64
N ARG A 103 -1.03 23.56 13.42
CA ARG A 103 0.17 23.18 14.21
C ARG A 103 -0.10 22.03 15.20
N GLY A 104 -1.34 21.88 15.67
CA GLY A 104 -1.78 20.76 16.51
C GLY A 104 -2.02 19.45 15.75
N GLY A 105 -1.75 19.41 14.45
CA GLY A 105 -2.09 18.30 13.56
C GLY A 105 -3.53 18.38 13.04
N SER A 106 -3.92 17.33 12.32
CA SER A 106 -5.27 17.15 11.81
C SER A 106 -5.82 15.85 12.38
N THR A 107 -7.09 15.89 12.81
CA THR A 107 -7.84 14.70 13.23
C THR A 107 -8.38 13.90 12.05
N SER A 108 -7.98 14.26 10.83
CA SER A 108 -8.47 13.69 9.58
C SER A 108 -7.49 12.65 9.03
N THR A 109 -7.99 11.54 8.50
CA THR A 109 -7.13 10.46 7.96
C THR A 109 -7.43 10.11 6.50
N LEU A 110 -8.69 10.21 6.08
CA LEU A 110 -9.15 9.91 4.73
C LEU A 110 -9.77 11.16 4.10
N PHE A 111 -9.41 11.46 2.86
CA PHE A 111 -9.85 12.65 2.14
C PHE A 111 -10.34 12.28 0.75
N PHE A 112 -11.51 12.79 0.37
CA PHE A 112 -11.95 12.93 -1.01
C PHE A 112 -11.90 14.39 -1.37
N GLN A 113 -10.83 14.81 -2.04
CA GLN A 113 -10.54 16.23 -2.23
C GLN A 113 -10.13 16.56 -3.66
N ASP A 114 -10.47 17.77 -4.08
CA ASP A 114 -9.96 18.32 -5.33
C ASP A 114 -8.45 18.62 -5.21
N SER A 115 -7.80 18.93 -6.33
CA SER A 115 -6.36 19.19 -6.35
C SER A 115 -5.96 20.45 -5.58
N ALA A 116 -6.91 21.35 -5.31
CA ALA A 116 -6.69 22.60 -4.59
C ALA A 116 -7.05 22.49 -3.09
N GLY A 117 -7.63 21.38 -2.64
CA GLY A 117 -8.21 21.22 -1.30
C GLY A 117 -9.43 22.11 -1.02
N ARG A 118 -10.12 22.64 -2.05
CA ARG A 118 -11.26 23.55 -1.87
C ARG A 118 -12.56 22.81 -1.62
N ARG A 119 -12.82 21.78 -2.44
CA ARG A 119 -13.87 20.78 -2.21
C ARG A 119 -13.25 19.59 -1.50
N LEU A 120 -13.85 19.19 -0.38
CA LEU A 120 -13.38 18.04 0.38
C LEU A 120 -14.52 17.33 1.11
N LEU A 121 -14.42 16.00 1.19
CA LEU A 121 -15.06 15.18 2.20
C LEU A 121 -13.94 14.52 2.99
N ARG A 122 -13.98 14.59 4.32
CA ARG A 122 -12.93 14.00 5.17
C ARG A 122 -13.52 13.23 6.34
N LEU A 123 -12.82 12.15 6.71
CA LEU A 123 -13.14 11.36 7.89
C LEU A 123 -12.35 11.89 9.08
N ASP A 124 -13.06 12.47 10.04
CA ASP A 124 -12.54 13.09 11.25
C ASP A 124 -12.96 12.30 12.50
N TYR A 125 -12.29 12.59 13.61
CA TYR A 125 -12.77 12.23 14.95
C TYR A 125 -12.85 13.48 15.85
N GLY A 126 -13.78 13.47 16.79
CA GLY A 126 -13.98 14.54 17.76
C GLY A 126 -14.63 14.04 19.04
N PHE A 127 -14.44 14.78 20.13
CA PHE A 127 -15.05 14.44 21.41
C PHE A 127 -16.52 14.87 21.46
N ASN A 128 -17.41 13.92 21.70
CA ASN A 128 -18.82 14.17 21.91
C ASN A 128 -19.08 14.42 23.41
N ARG A 129 -19.48 15.65 23.74
CA ARG A 129 -19.77 16.06 25.13
C ARG A 129 -21.01 15.41 25.72
N THR A 130 -21.92 14.92 24.88
CA THR A 130 -23.19 14.30 25.30
C THR A 130 -22.98 12.85 25.71
N THR A 131 -22.20 12.09 24.96
CA THR A 131 -21.91 10.67 25.24
C THR A 131 -20.61 10.46 26.01
N ASN A 132 -19.81 11.51 26.16
CA ASN A 132 -18.48 11.47 26.79
C ASN A 132 -17.50 10.52 26.05
N THR A 133 -17.70 10.33 24.74
CA THR A 133 -16.91 9.42 23.87
C THR A 133 -16.27 10.16 22.70
N ILE A 134 -15.30 9.51 22.04
CA ILE A 134 -14.79 9.96 20.74
C ILE A 134 -15.71 9.43 19.64
N ASP A 135 -16.27 10.34 18.86
CA ASP A 135 -17.14 10.04 17.73
C ASP A 135 -16.43 10.33 16.41
N TYR A 136 -16.62 9.41 15.47
CA TYR A 136 -16.10 9.50 14.10
C TYR A 136 -17.19 10.06 13.20
N HIS A 137 -16.84 11.07 12.42
CA HIS A 137 -17.80 11.81 11.62
C HIS A 137 -17.19 12.26 10.30
N TRP A 138 -18.08 12.46 9.32
CA TRP A 138 -17.75 13.06 8.05
C TRP A 138 -17.85 14.58 8.16
N ASN A 139 -16.83 15.26 7.66
CA ASN A 139 -16.86 16.71 7.48
C ASN A 139 -16.78 17.00 5.99
N GLN A 140 -17.68 17.85 5.49
CA GLN A 140 -17.83 18.11 4.07
C GLN A 140 -17.80 19.60 3.77
N ARG A 141 -17.16 19.93 2.64
CA ARG A 141 -17.21 21.26 2.03
C ARG A 141 -17.38 21.12 0.53
N GLY A 142 -18.57 21.44 0.03
CA GLY A 142 -18.86 21.46 -1.41
C GLY A 142 -18.89 20.07 -2.07
N THR A 143 -19.15 19.02 -1.28
CA THR A 143 -19.20 17.63 -1.75
C THR A 143 -20.52 16.93 -1.43
N PHE A 144 -21.49 17.65 -0.86
CA PHE A 144 -22.83 17.13 -0.58
C PHE A 144 -23.53 16.57 -1.83
N ALA A 145 -23.42 17.25 -2.97
CA ALA A 145 -24.04 16.79 -4.22
C ALA A 145 -23.43 15.48 -4.75
N ASP A 146 -22.18 15.16 -4.40
CA ASP A 146 -21.47 13.98 -4.88
C ASP A 146 -21.72 12.75 -3.98
N PHE A 147 -21.85 12.96 -2.66
CA PHE A 147 -21.92 11.86 -1.69
C PHE A 147 -23.22 11.82 -0.86
N ASN A 148 -24.05 12.85 -0.92
CA ASN A 148 -25.25 13.02 -0.09
C ASN A 148 -24.96 12.86 1.42
N ILE A 149 -23.80 13.37 1.86
CA ILE A 149 -23.35 13.32 3.25
C ILE A 149 -23.37 14.74 3.80
N ALA A 150 -24.19 14.97 4.84
CA ALA A 150 -24.23 16.24 5.54
C ALA A 150 -22.94 16.49 6.33
N ASP A 151 -22.63 17.77 6.54
CA ASP A 151 -21.51 18.15 7.38
C ASP A 151 -21.72 17.69 8.83
N HIS A 152 -20.65 17.23 9.49
CA HIS A 152 -20.66 16.62 10.84
C HIS A 152 -21.58 15.40 11.00
N SER A 153 -21.87 14.67 9.93
CA SER A 153 -22.66 13.44 10.00
C SER A 153 -21.87 12.27 10.58
N ALA A 154 -22.52 11.44 11.40
CA ALA A 154 -21.86 10.31 12.05
C ALA A 154 -21.41 9.25 11.03
N ALA A 155 -20.16 8.78 11.16
CA ALA A 155 -19.61 7.69 10.33
C ALA A 155 -19.85 6.29 10.94
N GLY A 156 -20.34 6.23 12.19
CA GLY A 156 -20.64 4.99 12.89
C GLY A 156 -19.41 4.11 13.16
N ARG A 157 -19.64 2.82 13.46
CA ARG A 157 -18.58 1.85 13.81
C ARG A 157 -17.60 1.61 12.67
N SER A 158 -18.07 1.67 11.43
CA SER A 158 -17.22 1.50 10.25
C SER A 158 -16.26 2.69 10.07
N GLY A 159 -16.68 3.91 10.46
CA GLY A 159 -15.81 5.09 10.50
C GLY A 159 -14.63 4.94 11.46
N LEU A 160 -14.84 4.37 12.66
CA LEU A 160 -13.76 4.06 13.61
C LEU A 160 -12.71 3.13 12.99
N ALA A 161 -13.15 2.00 12.42
CA ALA A 161 -12.25 1.03 11.82
C ALA A 161 -11.48 1.65 10.63
N ALA A 162 -12.19 2.34 9.73
CA ALA A 162 -11.59 3.02 8.59
C ALA A 162 -10.55 4.05 9.02
N TYR A 163 -10.85 4.84 10.05
CA TYR A 163 -9.94 5.85 10.57
C TYR A 163 -8.61 5.24 11.01
N HIS A 164 -8.63 4.17 11.83
CA HIS A 164 -7.41 3.52 12.30
C HIS A 164 -6.63 2.88 11.15
N ILE A 165 -7.31 2.12 10.28
CA ILE A 165 -6.68 1.46 9.14
C ILE A 165 -5.98 2.49 8.25
N VAL A 166 -6.68 3.56 7.87
CA VAL A 166 -6.11 4.59 7.00
C VAL A 166 -4.96 5.32 7.67
N LYS A 167 -5.08 5.64 8.98
CA LYS A 167 -4.01 6.28 9.75
C LYS A 167 -2.73 5.47 9.70
N TYR A 168 -2.79 4.17 9.98
CA TYR A 168 -1.61 3.29 9.97
C TYR A 168 -1.12 3.03 8.54
N PHE A 169 -2.03 2.77 7.61
CA PHE A 169 -1.69 2.50 6.21
C PHE A 169 -0.94 3.68 5.56
N ARG A 170 -1.30 4.92 5.88
CA ARG A 170 -0.59 6.10 5.41
C ARG A 170 0.90 6.09 5.72
N TYR A 171 1.27 5.66 6.93
CA TYR A 171 2.67 5.63 7.35
C TYR A 171 3.35 4.34 6.94
N ALA A 172 2.70 3.20 7.16
CA ALA A 172 3.22 1.88 6.80
C ALA A 172 3.46 1.79 5.28
N GLY A 173 2.52 2.28 4.47
CA GLY A 173 2.64 2.29 3.01
C GLY A 173 3.88 3.03 2.53
N ARG A 174 4.24 4.18 3.13
CA ARG A 174 5.46 4.93 2.79
C ARG A 174 6.73 4.16 3.12
N VAL A 175 6.77 3.50 4.28
CA VAL A 175 7.90 2.63 4.66
C VAL A 175 8.04 1.48 3.68
N VAL A 176 6.91 0.87 3.29
CA VAL A 176 6.87 -0.23 2.33
C VAL A 176 7.34 0.20 0.93
N ILE A 177 7.00 1.42 0.48
CA ILE A 177 7.58 1.99 -0.77
C ILE A 177 9.10 2.01 -0.67
N VAL A 178 9.65 2.61 0.40
CA VAL A 178 11.11 2.72 0.58
C VAL A 178 11.78 1.35 0.60
N ALA A 179 11.20 0.38 1.30
CA ALA A 179 11.70 -0.99 1.30
C ALA A 179 11.69 -1.60 -0.11
N GLY A 180 10.62 -1.39 -0.88
CA GLY A 180 10.55 -1.80 -2.29
C GLY A 180 11.65 -1.16 -3.14
N MET A 181 11.89 0.15 -2.99
CA MET A 181 12.96 0.84 -3.71
C MET A 181 14.34 0.26 -3.40
N VAL A 182 14.63 -0.04 -2.12
CA VAL A 182 15.90 -0.63 -1.71
C VAL A 182 16.09 -2.02 -2.31
N ILE A 183 15.06 -2.86 -2.29
CA ILE A 183 15.09 -4.19 -2.93
C ILE A 183 15.33 -4.05 -4.44
N ASP A 184 14.67 -3.11 -5.10
CA ASP A 184 14.88 -2.86 -6.53
C ASP A 184 16.32 -2.41 -6.84
N ILE A 185 16.92 -1.55 -6.02
CA ILE A 185 18.34 -1.13 -6.16
C ILE A 185 19.28 -2.35 -6.03
N VAL A 186 19.06 -3.19 -5.02
CA VAL A 186 19.84 -4.42 -4.83
C VAL A 186 19.67 -5.35 -6.04
N SER A 187 18.45 -5.47 -6.56
CA SER A 187 18.15 -6.29 -7.74
C SER A 187 18.89 -5.80 -8.99
N ILE A 188 19.02 -4.48 -9.17
CA ILE A 188 19.76 -3.89 -10.30
C ILE A 188 21.26 -4.14 -10.15
N ALA A 189 21.80 -3.96 -8.95
CA ALA A 189 23.23 -4.13 -8.69
C ALA A 189 23.70 -5.60 -8.84
N GLN A 190 22.81 -6.56 -8.60
CA GLN A 190 23.10 -7.99 -8.71
C GLN A 190 22.73 -8.59 -10.07
N ALA A 191 22.02 -7.84 -10.93
CA ALA A 191 21.61 -8.34 -12.24
C ALA A 191 22.80 -8.50 -13.19
N SER A 192 22.77 -9.55 -14.01
CA SER A 192 23.75 -9.77 -15.10
C SER A 192 23.69 -8.67 -16.16
N LYS A 193 22.50 -8.09 -16.39
CA LYS A 193 22.26 -6.92 -17.26
C LYS A 193 21.65 -5.77 -16.45
N PRO A 194 22.44 -4.97 -15.72
CA PRO A 194 21.93 -3.92 -14.83
C PRO A 194 21.06 -2.87 -15.54
N LEU A 195 21.41 -2.49 -16.79
CA LEU A 195 20.65 -1.50 -17.56
C LEU A 195 19.27 -2.03 -18.00
N LYS A 196 19.20 -3.31 -18.38
CA LYS A 196 17.92 -3.98 -18.66
C LYS A 196 17.05 -3.98 -17.41
N ARG A 197 17.61 -4.43 -16.28
CA ARG A 197 16.88 -4.50 -15.01
C ARG A 197 16.40 -3.14 -14.51
N ALA A 198 17.24 -2.10 -14.63
CA ALA A 198 16.85 -0.74 -14.28
C ALA A 198 15.68 -0.24 -15.13
N SER A 199 15.67 -0.57 -16.42
CA SER A 199 14.58 -0.23 -17.34
C SER A 199 13.28 -0.95 -16.96
N GLU A 200 13.35 -2.24 -16.64
CA GLU A 200 12.20 -3.02 -16.16
C GLU A 200 11.59 -2.47 -14.86
N VAL A 201 12.43 -2.08 -13.90
CA VAL A 201 12.00 -1.48 -12.63
C VAL A 201 11.34 -0.13 -12.87
N ALA A 202 11.96 0.75 -13.65
CA ALA A 202 11.43 2.08 -13.95
C ALA A 202 10.09 2.00 -14.68
N ALA A 203 9.98 1.15 -15.70
CA ALA A 203 8.74 0.89 -16.41
C ALA A 203 7.71 0.20 -15.51
N GLY A 204 8.14 -0.69 -14.63
CA GLY A 204 7.28 -1.30 -13.61
C GLY A 204 6.67 -0.26 -12.68
N TRP A 205 7.44 0.71 -12.18
CA TRP A 205 6.90 1.78 -11.33
C TRP A 205 5.92 2.67 -12.08
N ALA A 206 6.24 3.02 -13.33
CA ALA A 206 5.35 3.79 -14.18
C ALA A 206 4.03 3.03 -14.45
N GLY A 207 4.13 1.75 -14.81
CA GLY A 207 2.98 0.87 -15.00
C GLY A 207 2.15 0.71 -13.74
N ALA A 208 2.80 0.57 -12.58
CA ALA A 208 2.14 0.49 -11.28
C ALA A 208 1.37 1.77 -10.95
N TRP A 209 1.93 2.94 -11.25
CA TRP A 209 1.27 4.22 -11.03
C TRP A 209 0.05 4.39 -11.92
N VAL A 210 0.17 4.06 -13.21
CA VAL A 210 -0.95 4.12 -14.17
C VAL A 210 -2.02 3.12 -13.78
N GLY A 211 -1.64 1.87 -13.51
CA GLY A 211 -2.54 0.79 -13.11
C GLY A 211 -3.28 1.11 -11.82
N CYS A 212 -2.58 1.69 -10.83
CA CYS A 212 -3.20 2.14 -9.59
C CYS A 212 -4.30 3.18 -9.84
N LYS A 213 -4.04 4.17 -10.71
CA LYS A 213 -5.03 5.21 -11.01
C LYS A 213 -6.22 4.69 -11.80
N VAL A 214 -5.99 3.86 -12.82
CA VAL A 214 -7.06 3.38 -13.70
C VAL A 214 -7.97 2.39 -12.96
N ILE A 215 -7.38 1.35 -12.36
CA ILE A 215 -8.15 0.33 -11.64
C ILE A 215 -8.66 0.88 -10.31
N GLY A 216 -7.90 1.75 -9.64
CA GLY A 216 -8.37 2.46 -8.46
C GLY A 216 -9.55 3.39 -8.76
N ALA A 217 -9.55 4.11 -9.89
CA ALA A 217 -10.71 4.90 -10.30
C ALA A 217 -11.94 4.02 -10.58
N GLY A 218 -11.74 2.86 -11.25
CA GLY A 218 -12.81 1.89 -11.47
C GLY A 218 -13.37 1.32 -10.16
N GLY A 219 -12.50 0.92 -9.24
CA GLY A 219 -12.89 0.43 -7.92
C GLY A 219 -13.58 1.51 -7.07
N ALA A 220 -13.12 2.75 -7.13
CA ALA A 220 -13.76 3.89 -6.47
C ALA A 220 -15.16 4.13 -7.03
N ALA A 221 -15.34 4.09 -8.36
CA ALA A 221 -16.63 4.26 -9.01
C ALA A 221 -17.64 3.18 -8.57
N ILE A 222 -17.22 1.92 -8.53
CA ILE A 222 -18.05 0.81 -8.03
C ILE A 222 -18.38 1.03 -6.55
N GLY A 223 -17.38 1.41 -5.74
CA GLY A 223 -17.53 1.64 -4.31
C GLY A 223 -18.48 2.80 -3.95
N THR A 224 -18.53 3.85 -4.78
CA THR A 224 -19.42 5.01 -4.60
C THR A 224 -20.89 4.62 -4.60
N LEU A 225 -21.27 3.55 -5.29
CA LEU A 225 -22.66 3.05 -5.29
C LEU A 225 -23.11 2.55 -3.91
N ALA A 226 -22.16 2.18 -3.04
CA ALA A 226 -22.46 1.68 -1.71
C ALA A 226 -22.40 2.79 -0.65
N SER A 227 -21.27 3.50 -0.56
CA SER A 227 -21.05 4.57 0.43
C SER A 227 -19.73 5.28 0.19
N PRO A 228 -19.47 6.43 0.85
CA PRO A 228 -18.14 7.02 0.87
C PRO A 228 -17.04 6.04 1.32
N LEU A 229 -17.29 5.21 2.34
CA LEU A 229 -16.31 4.18 2.74
C LEU A 229 -16.11 3.14 1.63
N GLY A 230 -17.19 2.77 0.92
CA GLY A 230 -17.12 1.93 -0.27
C GLY A 230 -16.20 2.52 -1.34
N THR A 231 -16.33 3.83 -1.64
CA THR A 231 -15.43 4.54 -2.55
C THR A 231 -13.96 4.40 -2.14
N ALA A 232 -13.65 4.62 -0.85
CA ALA A 232 -12.28 4.51 -0.35
C ALA A 232 -11.73 3.08 -0.44
N VAL A 233 -12.50 2.09 0.02
CA VAL A 233 -12.10 0.68 0.00
C VAL A 233 -11.91 0.19 -1.44
N GLY A 234 -12.89 0.46 -2.30
CA GLY A 234 -12.83 0.10 -3.71
C GLY A 234 -11.67 0.79 -4.42
N GLY A 235 -11.44 2.07 -4.15
CA GLY A 235 -10.36 2.82 -4.79
C GLY A 235 -8.96 2.42 -4.33
N ILE A 236 -8.74 2.28 -3.02
CA ILE A 236 -7.45 1.84 -2.47
C ILE A 236 -7.18 0.38 -2.86
N GLY A 237 -8.16 -0.51 -2.73
CA GLY A 237 -8.05 -1.91 -3.12
C GLY A 237 -7.79 -2.08 -4.62
N GLY A 238 -8.56 -1.37 -5.46
CA GLY A 238 -8.36 -1.33 -6.90
C GLY A 238 -6.99 -0.76 -7.27
N CYS A 239 -6.52 0.28 -6.57
CA CYS A 239 -5.18 0.83 -6.78
C CYS A 239 -4.07 -0.18 -6.49
N ILE A 240 -4.18 -0.96 -5.41
CA ILE A 240 -3.21 -2.00 -5.08
C ILE A 240 -3.19 -3.09 -6.16
N ILE A 241 -4.36 -3.60 -6.55
CA ILE A 241 -4.50 -4.64 -7.58
C ILE A 241 -3.96 -4.15 -8.92
N GLY A 242 -4.40 -2.97 -9.36
CA GLY A 242 -3.94 -2.33 -10.58
C GLY A 242 -2.47 -1.97 -10.54
N GLY A 243 -1.94 -1.60 -9.37
CA GLY A 243 -0.53 -1.34 -9.16
C GLY A 243 0.34 -2.57 -9.38
N ILE A 244 -0.07 -3.72 -8.81
CA ILE A 244 0.67 -4.97 -8.96
C ILE A 244 0.62 -5.44 -10.42
N GLY A 245 -0.56 -5.43 -11.03
CA GLY A 245 -0.73 -5.81 -12.44
C GLY A 245 0.02 -4.87 -13.39
N GLY A 246 -0.05 -3.57 -13.13
CA GLY A 246 0.64 -2.53 -13.87
C GLY A 246 2.16 -2.63 -13.77
N TYR A 247 2.70 -2.97 -12.58
CA TYR A 247 4.14 -3.22 -12.44
C TYR A 247 4.58 -4.37 -13.33
N ARG A 248 3.92 -5.52 -13.23
CA ARG A 248 4.27 -6.71 -14.03
C ARG A 248 4.18 -6.42 -15.52
N GLY A 249 3.09 -5.80 -15.97
CA GLY A 249 2.92 -5.41 -17.37
C GLY A 249 4.00 -4.44 -17.84
N GLY A 250 4.31 -3.40 -17.06
CA GLY A 250 5.34 -2.42 -17.39
C GLY A 250 6.74 -3.04 -17.46
N SER A 251 7.09 -3.91 -16.52
CA SER A 251 8.39 -4.59 -16.51
C SER A 251 8.55 -5.55 -17.70
N ILE A 252 7.53 -6.34 -18.03
CA ILE A 252 7.57 -7.26 -19.18
C ILE A 252 7.78 -6.48 -20.49
N LEU A 253 6.97 -5.44 -20.71
CA LEU A 253 7.08 -4.61 -21.91
C LEU A 253 8.46 -3.96 -22.05
N ALA A 254 9.04 -3.47 -20.95
CA ALA A 254 10.37 -2.90 -20.98
C ALA A 254 11.46 -3.95 -21.24
N SER A 255 11.30 -5.16 -20.72
CA SER A 255 12.19 -6.29 -21.01
C SER A 255 12.23 -6.59 -22.51
N GLU A 256 11.05 -6.71 -23.13
CA GLU A 256 10.90 -6.96 -24.57
C GLU A 256 11.49 -5.84 -25.43
N VAL A 257 11.21 -4.59 -25.07
CA VAL A 257 11.75 -3.42 -25.79
C VAL A 257 13.27 -3.33 -25.67
N TYR A 258 13.82 -3.63 -24.50
CA TYR A 258 15.26 -3.64 -24.29
C TYR A 258 15.95 -4.73 -25.12
N ASP A 259 15.42 -5.95 -25.11
CA ASP A 259 15.97 -7.07 -25.87
C ASP A 259 15.92 -6.81 -27.38
N TRP A 260 14.83 -6.21 -27.87
CA TRP A 260 14.74 -5.76 -29.26
C TRP A 260 15.82 -4.72 -29.59
N ALA A 261 16.00 -3.70 -28.74
CA ALA A 261 16.99 -2.65 -28.96
C ALA A 261 18.43 -3.19 -28.92
N GLU A 262 18.71 -4.15 -28.05
CA GLU A 262 20.00 -4.84 -27.98
C GLU A 262 20.30 -5.65 -29.23
N GLY A 263 19.30 -6.34 -29.79
CA GLY A 263 19.44 -7.10 -31.03
C GLY A 263 19.65 -6.24 -32.28
N THR A 264 19.17 -5.00 -32.30
CA THR A 264 19.19 -4.16 -33.51
C THR A 264 20.22 -3.04 -33.49
N PHE A 265 20.47 -2.41 -32.34
CA PHE A 265 21.28 -1.20 -32.25
C PHE A 265 22.64 -1.40 -31.58
N PHE A 266 22.75 -2.34 -30.63
CA PHE A 266 24.01 -2.60 -29.95
C PHE A 266 24.80 -3.68 -30.71
N LYS A 267 25.69 -3.27 -31.63
CA LYS A 267 26.68 -4.19 -32.20
C LYS A 267 27.59 -4.69 -31.08
N PRO A 268 27.78 -6.01 -30.89
CA PRO A 268 28.83 -6.51 -30.02
C PRO A 268 30.18 -6.00 -30.54
N LEU A 269 30.98 -5.41 -29.65
CA LEU A 269 32.34 -5.01 -29.99
C LEU A 269 33.15 -6.28 -30.28
N PRO A 270 34.01 -6.28 -31.32
CA PRO A 270 34.90 -7.40 -31.55
C PRO A 270 35.78 -7.60 -30.30
N GLU A 271 35.82 -8.84 -29.83
CA GLU A 271 36.62 -9.25 -28.69
C GLU A 271 38.09 -8.97 -29.04
N ALA A 272 38.69 -7.99 -28.37
CA ALA A 272 40.11 -7.73 -28.56
C ALA A 272 40.87 -8.95 -28.06
N ALA A 273 41.54 -9.66 -28.97
CA ALA A 273 42.46 -10.73 -28.61
C ALA A 273 43.48 -10.15 -27.60
N GLY A 274 43.35 -10.57 -26.34
CA GLY A 274 44.29 -10.16 -25.29
C GLY A 274 45.71 -10.62 -25.64
N PRO A 275 46.75 -9.85 -25.26
CA PRO A 275 48.14 -10.24 -25.46
C PRO A 275 48.54 -11.46 -24.63
#